data_AF-A0A428YUP4-F1
#
_entry.id   AF-A0A428YUP4-F1
#
_cell.length_a   1.000
_cell.length_b   1.000
_cell.length_c   1.000
_cell.angle_alpha   90.00
_cell.angle_beta   90.00
_cell.angle_gamma   90.00
#
_symmetry.space_group_name_H-M   'P 1'
#
loop_
_entity.id
_entity.type
_entity.pdbx_description
1 polymer ?
#
loop_
_entity_poly.entity_id
_entity_poly.type
_entity_poly.pdbx_seq_one_letter_code
_entity_poly.pdbx_strand_id
1 'polypeptide(L)' 'MAEWASKERIYFGDHVGNAVEAWAGIVTVGKRTTLGIQFRPNPNDWPDLTLDDASITTFRGVLARFQAELLQQGGR' A
#
# COMPACT_ATOMS: atom_id res chain seq x y z
N MET A 1 4.53 5.30 -19.03
CA MET A 1 4.15 6.31 -18.01
C MET A 1 2.99 5.72 -17.24
N ALA A 2 3.03 5.74 -15.92
CA ALA A 2 1.90 5.34 -15.10
C ALA A 2 1.02 6.58 -14.83
N GLU A 3 -0.29 6.39 -14.80
CA GLU A 3 -1.24 7.49 -14.56
C GLU A 3 -1.99 7.24 -13.25
N TRP A 4 -1.78 8.12 -12.27
CA TRP A 4 -2.43 8.02 -10.96
C TRP A 4 -3.77 8.77 -10.99
N ALA A 5 -4.86 8.03 -10.89
CA ALA A 5 -6.21 8.58 -10.74
C ALA A 5 -6.45 9.11 -9.31
N SER A 6 -5.80 8.50 -8.33
CA SER A 6 -5.70 9.01 -6.96
C SER A 6 -4.31 8.72 -6.40
N LYS A 7 -3.82 9.55 -5.48
CA LYS A 7 -2.54 9.35 -4.82
C LYS A 7 -2.59 9.99 -3.45
N GLU A 8 -2.55 9.16 -2.41
CA GLU A 8 -2.56 9.57 -1.02
C GLU A 8 -1.26 9.18 -0.34
N ARG A 9 -0.85 9.96 0.65
CA ARG A 9 0.34 9.67 1.45
C ARG A 9 -0.03 8.74 2.60
N ILE A 10 0.72 7.66 2.75
CA ILE A 10 0.59 6.67 3.82
C ILE A 10 1.95 6.41 4.49
N TYR A 11 1.94 5.72 5.63
CA TYR A 11 3.15 5.39 6.39
C TYR A 11 3.20 3.89 6.69
N PHE A 12 4.34 3.26 6.43
CA PHE A 12 4.64 1.88 6.81
C PHE A 12 5.72 1.85 7.88
N GLY A 13 5.64 0.93 8.84
CA GLY A 13 6.76 0.65 9.74
C GLY A 13 7.88 -0.09 9.01
N ASP A 14 9.13 0.32 9.19
CA ASP A 14 10.28 -0.49 8.80
C ASP A 14 10.50 -1.68 9.76
N HIS A 15 11.53 -2.47 9.50
CA HIS A 15 11.89 -3.65 10.31
C HIS A 15 12.27 -3.34 11.77
N VAL A 16 12.44 -2.08 12.16
CA VAL A 16 12.67 -1.63 13.54
C VAL A 16 11.55 -0.74 14.08
N GLY A 17 10.46 -0.55 13.32
CA GLY A 17 9.27 0.21 13.72
C GLY A 17 9.29 1.70 13.40
N ASN A 18 10.27 2.21 12.64
CA ASN A 18 10.25 3.60 12.20
C ASN A 18 9.24 3.80 11.07
N ALA A 19 8.53 4.92 11.08
CA ALA A 19 7.61 5.28 10.00
C ALA A 19 8.38 5.66 8.73
N VAL A 20 8.09 4.97 7.64
CA VAL A 20 8.57 5.21 6.28
C VAL A 20 7.39 5.71 5.45
N GLU A 21 7.58 6.88 4.83
CA GLU A 21 6.58 7.49 3.96
C GLU A 21 6.45 6.70 2.65
N ALA A 22 5.21 6.51 2.19
CA ALA A 22 4.88 5.96 0.88
C ALA A 22 3.65 6.67 0.31
N TRP A 23 3.40 6.48 -0.99
CA TRP A 23 2.18 6.90 -1.65
C TRP A 23 1.38 5.69 -2.11
N ALA A 24 0.08 5.69 -1.88
CA ALA A 24 -0.82 4.67 -2.38
C ALA A 24 -2.03 5.29 -3.07
N GLY A 25 -2.58 4.60 -4.05
CA GLY A 25 -3.73 5.11 -4.79
C GLY A 25 -4.02 4.30 -6.04
N ILE A 26 -5.05 4.70 -6.78
CA ILE A 26 -5.46 4.02 -7.99
C ILE A 26 -4.57 4.49 -9.14
N VAL A 27 -3.94 3.54 -9.83
CA VAL A 27 -3.01 3.79 -10.92
C VAL A 27 -3.34 2.92 -12.12
N THR A 28 -3.23 3.50 -13.31
CA THR A 28 -3.30 2.76 -14.57
C THR A 28 -1.89 2.53 -15.10
N VAL A 29 -1.51 1.26 -15.24
CA VAL A 29 -0.23 0.83 -15.83
C VAL A 29 -0.54 0.07 -17.11
N GLY A 30 -0.18 0.67 -18.25
CA GLY A 30 -0.59 0.15 -19.56
C GLY A 30 -2.11 0.21 -19.74
N LYS A 31 -2.77 -0.96 -19.82
CA LYS A 31 -4.23 -1.07 -19.95
C LYS A 31 -4.93 -1.53 -18.67
N ARG A 32 -4.21 -1.64 -17.55
CA ARG A 32 -4.73 -2.20 -16.29
C ARG A 32 -4.78 -1.12 -15.23
N THR A 33 -5.94 -0.94 -14.61
CA THR A 33 -6.15 -0.11 -13.43
C THR A 33 -6.06 -0.98 -12.18
N THR A 34 -5.26 -0.55 -11.20
CA THR A 34 -4.90 -1.33 -10.01
C THR A 34 -4.64 -0.38 -8.83
N LEU A 35 -4.58 -0.91 -7.61
CA LEU A 35 -4.03 -0.16 -6.49
C LEU A 35 -2.50 -0.22 -6.57
N GLY A 36 -1.85 0.92 -6.66
CA GLY A 36 -0.39 1.05 -6.63
C GLY A 36 0.11 1.52 -5.28
N ILE A 37 1.30 1.06 -4.89
CA ILE A 37 2.06 1.59 -3.76
C ILE A 37 3.46 1.99 -4.25
N GLN A 38 3.90 3.17 -3.89
CA GLN A 38 5.21 3.73 -4.22
C GLN A 38 5.92 4.15 -2.92
N PHE A 39 7.02 3.50 -2.58
CA PHE A 39 7.83 3.82 -1.40
C PHE A 39 8.86 4.90 -1.67
N ARG A 40 9.23 5.10 -2.95
CA ARG A 40 10.18 6.13 -3.34
C ARG A 40 9.72 6.82 -4.62
N PRO A 41 9.82 8.17 -4.70
CA PRO A 41 9.60 8.86 -5.96
C PRO A 41 10.56 8.29 -7.00
N ASN A 42 10.03 7.88 -8.16
CA ASN A 42 10.86 7.50 -9.30
C ASN A 42 10.50 8.36 -10.53
N PRO A 43 11.43 8.54 -11.48
CA PRO A 43 11.24 9.46 -12.60
C PRO A 43 10.07 9.14 -13.53
N ASN A 44 9.54 7.91 -13.47
CA ASN A 44 8.49 7.45 -14.35
C ASN A 44 7.12 7.35 -13.67
N ASP A 45 7.05 7.70 -12.37
CA ASP A 45 5.88 7.57 -11.51
C ASP A 45 5.31 6.14 -11.40
N TRP A 46 6.12 5.12 -11.64
CA TRP A 46 5.65 3.75 -11.53
C TRP A 46 5.42 3.37 -10.06
N PRO A 47 4.37 2.58 -9.76
CA PRO A 47 4.27 1.96 -8.45
C PRO A 47 5.37 0.91 -8.28
N ASP A 48 5.89 0.78 -7.05
CA ASP A 48 6.82 -0.29 -6.67
C ASP A 48 6.07 -1.62 -6.47
N LEU A 49 4.80 -1.54 -6.04
CA LEU A 49 3.90 -2.69 -5.87
C LEU A 49 2.53 -2.38 -6.48
N THR A 50 1.88 -3.40 -7.06
CA THR A 50 0.49 -3.31 -7.55
C THR A 50 -0.35 -4.42 -6.97
N LEU A 51 -1.62 -4.12 -6.70
CA LEU A 51 -2.60 -5.04 -6.13
C LEU A 51 -3.86 -4.99 -6.98
N ASP A 52 -4.24 -6.13 -7.56
CA ASP A 52 -5.52 -6.27 -8.26
C ASP A 52 -6.68 -6.45 -7.26
N ASP A 53 -7.92 -6.45 -7.76
CA ASP A 53 -9.13 -6.49 -6.94
C ASP A 53 -9.19 -7.72 -6.00
N ALA A 54 -8.79 -8.89 -6.49
CA ALA A 54 -8.71 -10.10 -5.68
C ALA A 54 -7.66 -9.96 -4.57
N SER A 55 -6.48 -9.44 -4.91
CA SER A 55 -5.39 -9.20 -3.96
C SER A 55 -5.77 -8.17 -2.90
N ILE A 56 -6.51 -7.12 -3.25
CA ILE A 56 -7.01 -6.10 -2.31
C ILE A 56 -7.94 -6.75 -1.28
N THR A 57 -8.85 -7.61 -1.73
CA THR A 57 -9.78 -8.30 -0.83
C THR A 57 -9.05 -9.18 0.18
N THR A 58 -8.08 -9.97 -0.28
CA THR A 58 -7.24 -10.78 0.59
C THR A 58 -6.42 -9.91 1.55
N PHE A 59 -5.78 -8.86 1.03
CA PHE A 59 -4.93 -7.96 1.81
C PHE A 59 -5.70 -7.26 2.93
N ARG A 60 -6.93 -6.78 2.65
CA ARG A 60 -7.81 -6.19 3.66
C ARG A 60 -8.14 -7.18 4.78
N GLY A 61 -8.42 -8.44 4.44
CA GLY A 61 -8.70 -9.49 5.43
C GLY A 61 -7.50 -9.77 6.33
N VAL A 62 -6.29 -9.84 5.76
CA VAL A 62 -5.05 -10.03 6.51
C VAL A 62 -4.76 -8.85 7.43
N LEU A 63 -4.89 -7.61 6.94
CA LEU A 63 -4.66 -6.41 7.75
C LEU A 63 -5.64 -6.31 8.93
N ALA A 64 -6.93 -6.60 8.71
CA ALA A 64 -7.92 -6.60 9.78
C ALA A 64 -7.56 -7.62 10.88
N ARG A 65 -7.07 -8.81 10.49
CA ARG A 65 -6.60 -9.81 11.44
C ARG A 65 -5.38 -9.33 12.23
N PHE A 66 -4.35 -8.79 11.56
CA PHE A 66 -3.16 -8.29 12.24
C PHE A 66 -3.46 -7.12 13.18
N GLN A 67 -4.39 -6.24 12.81
CA GLN A 67 -4.85 -5.17 13.70
C GLN A 67 -5.47 -5.74 14.98
N ALA A 68 -6.30 -6.78 14.87
CA ALA A 68 -6.86 -7.44 16.04
C ALA A 68 -5.79 -8.10 16.93
N GLU A 69 -4.80 -8.77 16.33
CA GLU A 69 -3.68 -9.38 17.04
C GLU A 69 -2.82 -8.32 17.76
N LEU A 70 -2.53 -7.18 17.12
CA LEU A 70 -1.80 -6.06 17.72
C LEU A 70 -2.53 -5.47 18.92
N LEU A 71 -3.85 -5.26 18.83
CA LEU A 71 -4.66 -4.76 19.95
C LEU A 71 -4.67 -5.72 21.14
N GLN A 72 -4.68 -7.03 20.89
CA GLN A 72 -4.61 -8.05 21.95
C GLN A 72 -3.24 -8.08 22.64
N GLN A 73 -2.16 -7.86 21.89
CA GLN A 73 -0.80 -7.87 22.44
C GLN A 73 -0.43 -6.55 23.13
N GLY A 74 -0.85 -5.40 22.59
CA GLY A 74 -0.55 -4.07 23.12
C GLY A 74 -1.40 -3.62 24.31
N GLY A 75 -2.43 -4.40 24.69
CA GLY A 75 -3.24 -4.18 25.89
C GLY A 75 -2.67 -4.81 27.17
N ARG A 76 -1.43 -5.30 27.16
CA ARG A 76 -0.67 -5.79 28.31
C ARG A 76 0.47 -4.83 28.65
#